data_AF-S5ALP9-F1
#
_entry.id   AF-S5ALP9-F1
#
_cell.length_a   1.000
_cell.length_b   1.000
_cell.length_c   1.000
_cell.angle_alpha   90.00
_cell.angle_beta   90.00
_cell.angle_gamma   90.00
#
_symmetry.space_group_name_H-M   'P 1'
#
loop_
_entity.id
_entity.type
_entity.pdbx_description
1 polymer ?
#
loop_
_entity_poly.entity_id
_entity_poly.type
_entity_poly.pdbx_seq_one_letter_code
_entity_poly.pdbx_strand_id
1 'polypeptide(L)'
;MWFVFAILLLSGLSMRIKSPNDLEGLGLHARKQIEAVLNSSKKSVNGNLLPNNKSQSKTLTASEPKFCEWPSKNPAVWLHIALEKEFKSYWEGGDFVCEMMLPNSPKNWRYDFCLISSRILIEFDGYGFHRTKKAFLNDRDKERFAQTNGWVVFRFTNTMVRENIESLVCDIRTLHELRGRHEFSHIERVGKTFCRFVDVE
;
A
#
# COMPACT_ATOMS: atom_id res chain seq x y z
N MET A 1 18.04 17.85 9.39
CA MET A 1 17.44 18.49 10.58
C MET A 1 16.10 17.80 10.90
N TRP A 2 16.15 16.59 11.47
CA TRP A 2 14.99 15.71 11.71
C TRP A 2 14.95 15.26 13.17
N PHE A 3 15.07 16.22 14.10
CA PHE A 3 15.27 15.92 15.53
C PHE A 3 14.17 16.44 16.46
N VAL A 4 13.01 16.89 15.96
CA VAL A 4 11.95 17.46 16.82
C VAL A 4 10.64 16.64 16.86
N PHE A 5 10.46 15.62 16.03
CA PHE A 5 9.26 14.77 16.07
C PHE A 5 9.29 13.66 17.14
N ALA A 6 10.14 13.82 18.17
CA ALA A 6 10.22 12.92 19.33
C ALA A 6 9.42 13.41 20.55
N ILE A 7 8.66 14.51 20.47
CA ILE A 7 7.83 14.99 21.58
C ILE A 7 6.43 15.28 21.06
N LEU A 8 5.57 14.24 21.07
CA LEU A 8 4.13 14.31 21.37
C LEU A 8 3.55 12.88 21.44
N LEU A 9 4.27 11.99 22.14
CA LEU A 9 3.66 10.85 22.81
C LEU A 9 2.98 11.40 24.07
N LEU A 10 1.64 11.41 24.13
CA LEU A 10 0.84 11.16 25.37
C LEU A 10 -0.66 11.46 25.28
N SER A 11 -1.25 11.87 24.16
CA SER A 11 -2.71 11.95 24.09
C SER A 11 -3.21 11.31 22.82
N GLY A 12 -4.08 10.30 22.97
CA GLY A 12 -4.78 9.61 21.87
C GLY A 12 -5.76 10.52 21.15
N LEU A 13 -5.30 11.66 20.63
CA LEU A 13 -6.06 12.53 19.76
C LEU A 13 -5.96 11.99 18.33
N SER A 14 -7.10 11.55 17.82
CA SER A 14 -7.35 11.47 16.38
C SER A 14 -6.89 12.78 15.73
N MET A 15 -5.94 12.68 14.78
CA MET A 15 -5.34 13.85 14.14
C MET A 15 -6.41 14.57 13.32
N ARG A 16 -6.98 15.64 13.87
CA ARG A 16 -7.95 16.49 13.19
C ARG A 16 -7.20 17.68 12.62
N ILE A 17 -7.09 17.75 11.30
CA ILE A 17 -6.58 18.94 10.58
C ILE A 17 -7.58 20.07 10.85
N LYS A 18 -7.15 21.07 11.63
CA LYS A 18 -7.97 22.20 12.07
C LYS A 18 -7.51 23.51 11.44
N SER A 19 -6.25 23.59 11.00
CA SER A 19 -5.66 24.81 10.46
C SER A 19 -4.83 24.54 9.19
N PRO A 20 -4.63 25.56 8.31
CA PRO A 20 -3.72 25.46 7.17
C PRO A 20 -2.27 25.18 7.57
N ASN A 21 -1.87 25.55 8.80
CA ASN A 21 -0.53 25.25 9.32
C ASN A 21 -0.34 23.75 9.59
N ASP A 22 -1.42 23.00 9.82
CA ASP A 22 -1.36 21.54 9.99
C ASP A 22 -1.03 20.81 8.67
N LEU A 23 -0.96 21.55 7.55
CA LEU A 23 -0.54 21.05 6.24
C LEU A 23 0.98 21.19 6.02
N GLU A 24 1.70 21.88 6.90
CA GLU A 24 3.14 22.01 6.79
C GLU A 24 3.81 20.66 7.11
N GLY A 25 4.45 20.07 6.10
CA GLY A 25 5.07 18.73 6.18
C GLY A 25 4.34 17.65 5.39
N LEU A 26 3.11 17.91 4.90
CA LEU A 26 2.42 16.99 3.99
C LEU A 26 2.96 17.11 2.55
N GLY A 27 3.07 15.98 1.86
CA GLY A 27 3.43 15.95 0.44
C GLY A 27 2.45 16.75 -0.43
N LEU A 28 2.94 17.27 -1.56
CA LEU A 28 2.16 18.15 -2.48
C LEU A 28 0.81 17.55 -2.90
N HIS A 29 0.76 16.23 -3.08
CA HIS A 29 -0.47 15.54 -3.47
C HIS A 29 -1.51 15.52 -2.35
N ALA A 30 -1.09 15.24 -1.12
CA ALA A 30 -1.96 15.23 0.05
C ALA A 30 -2.52 16.63 0.33
N ARG A 31 -1.70 17.68 0.25
CA ARG A 31 -2.14 19.08 0.41
C ARG A 31 -3.23 19.44 -0.60
N LYS A 32 -3.02 19.16 -1.89
CA LYS A 32 -3.99 19.44 -2.96
C LYS A 32 -5.34 18.74 -2.74
N GLN A 33 -5.33 17.48 -2.31
CA GLN A 33 -6.57 16.73 -2.04
C GLN A 33 -7.34 17.33 -0.85
N ILE A 34 -6.63 17.70 0.22
CA ILE A 34 -7.24 18.27 1.43
C ILE A 34 -7.82 19.67 1.14
N GLU A 35 -7.08 20.52 0.41
CA GLU A 35 -7.54 21.84 -0.01
C GLU A 35 -8.78 21.77 -0.90
N ALA A 36 -8.84 20.83 -1.84
CA ALA A 36 -10.00 20.64 -2.71
C ALA A 36 -11.27 20.29 -1.92
N VAL A 37 -11.14 19.42 -0.90
CA VAL A 37 -12.26 19.04 -0.02
C VAL A 37 -12.71 20.23 0.83
N LEU A 38 -11.79 20.97 1.46
CA LEU A 38 -12.10 22.16 2.26
C LEU A 38 -12.82 23.25 1.44
N ASN A 39 -12.44 23.41 0.17
CA ASN A 39 -13.07 24.37 -0.73
C ASN A 39 -14.44 23.91 -1.23
N SER A 40 -14.63 22.61 -1.43
CA SER A 40 -15.92 22.03 -1.84
C SER A 40 -17.00 22.13 -0.76
N SER A 41 -16.63 22.01 0.52
CA SER A 41 -17.57 22.12 1.65
C SER A 41 -18.20 23.52 1.81
N LYS A 42 -17.68 24.55 1.10
CA LYS A 42 -18.23 25.91 1.12
C LYS A 42 -19.31 26.16 0.04
N LYS A 43 -19.58 25.21 -0.86
CA LYS A 43 -20.59 25.33 -1.92
C LYS A 43 -21.44 24.07 -2.03
N SER A 44 -22.59 24.02 -1.35
CA SER A 44 -23.88 23.60 -1.93
C SER A 44 -24.96 23.51 -0.85
N VAL A 45 -25.96 24.38 -0.97
CA VAL A 45 -27.30 24.25 -0.39
C VAL A 45 -28.28 24.26 -1.59
N ASN A 46 -29.24 23.34 -1.55
CA ASN A 46 -30.45 23.17 -2.39
C ASN A 46 -30.41 22.28 -3.64
N GLY A 47 -31.35 21.33 -3.67
CA GLY A 47 -31.89 20.72 -4.89
C GLY A 47 -32.46 19.30 -4.71
N ASN A 48 -33.76 19.18 -4.45
CA ASN A 48 -34.54 17.92 -4.52
C ASN A 48 -34.63 17.37 -5.96
N LEU A 49 -34.76 16.05 -6.15
CA LEU A 49 -35.59 15.36 -7.16
C LEU A 49 -35.65 13.82 -6.92
N LEU A 50 -36.77 13.23 -7.36
CA LEU A 50 -37.46 11.97 -6.99
C LEU A 50 -36.79 10.62 -7.35
N PRO A 51 -37.26 9.47 -6.79
CA PRO A 51 -36.55 8.18 -6.85
C PRO A 51 -36.92 7.34 -8.07
N ASN A 52 -35.93 6.64 -8.65
CA ASN A 52 -36.14 5.59 -9.64
C ASN A 52 -35.53 4.27 -9.16
N ASN A 53 -36.35 3.21 -9.17
CA ASN A 53 -36.08 1.90 -8.61
C ASN A 53 -34.97 1.15 -9.37
N LYS A 54 -33.81 0.95 -8.74
CA LYS A 54 -32.86 -0.13 -9.05
C LYS A 54 -32.33 -0.71 -7.74
N SER A 55 -32.42 -2.04 -7.63
CA SER A 55 -31.84 -2.95 -6.63
C SER A 55 -31.20 -2.30 -5.40
N GLN A 56 -31.76 -2.56 -4.21
CA GLN A 56 -31.30 -2.07 -2.91
C GLN A 56 -29.78 -2.27 -2.69
N SER A 57 -28.99 -1.33 -3.18
CA SER A 57 -27.70 -0.99 -2.62
C SER A 57 -28.01 -0.54 -1.19
N LYS A 58 -27.39 -1.17 -0.19
CA LYS A 58 -27.51 -0.75 1.21
C LYS A 58 -27.33 0.76 1.25
N THR A 59 -28.42 1.49 1.48
CA THR A 59 -28.40 2.93 1.69
C THR A 59 -27.56 3.11 2.94
N LEU A 60 -26.31 3.50 2.74
CA LEU A 60 -25.50 4.07 3.80
C LEU A 60 -26.29 5.29 4.25
N THR A 61 -27.00 5.17 5.37
CA THR A 61 -27.40 6.33 6.16
C THR A 61 -26.19 7.27 6.19
N ALA A 62 -26.40 8.57 6.02
CA ALA A 62 -25.37 9.59 6.10
C ALA A 62 -24.80 9.66 7.54
N SER A 63 -24.20 8.56 7.99
CA SER A 63 -23.29 8.50 9.10
C SER A 63 -22.08 9.31 8.68
N GLU A 64 -21.60 10.15 9.59
CA GLU A 64 -20.35 10.88 9.45
C GLU A 64 -19.28 10.02 8.76
N PRO A 65 -18.46 10.61 7.87
CA PRO A 65 -17.41 9.87 7.18
C PRO A 65 -16.59 9.09 8.22
N LYS A 66 -16.67 7.76 8.15
CA LYS A 66 -15.94 6.86 9.04
C LYS A 66 -14.47 6.90 8.64
N PHE A 67 -13.73 7.83 9.23
CA PHE A 67 -12.29 7.91 9.03
C PHE A 67 -11.60 6.68 9.62
N CYS A 68 -10.54 6.22 8.95
CA CYS A 68 -9.64 5.23 9.50
C CYS A 68 -8.98 5.82 10.75
N GLU A 69 -9.01 5.10 11.87
CA GLU A 69 -8.27 5.53 13.07
C GLU A 69 -6.77 5.64 12.74
N TRP A 70 -6.13 6.71 13.21
CA TRP A 70 -4.69 6.91 13.09
C TRP A 70 -4.01 6.69 14.45
N PRO A 71 -2.93 5.89 14.52
CA PRO A 71 -2.39 5.05 13.45
C PRO A 71 -3.34 3.90 13.10
N SER A 72 -3.29 3.45 11.84
CA SER A 72 -4.08 2.31 11.37
C SER A 72 -3.85 1.10 12.26
N LYS A 73 -4.91 0.34 12.61
CA LYS A 73 -4.78 -0.92 13.35
C LYS A 73 -4.36 -2.11 12.46
N ASN A 74 -4.30 -1.91 11.14
CA ASN A 74 -3.97 -2.94 10.17
C ASN A 74 -2.43 -3.09 10.03
N PRO A 75 -1.85 -4.25 10.38
CA PRO A 75 -0.39 -4.46 10.28
C PRO A 75 0.16 -4.33 8.86
N ALA A 76 -0.66 -4.58 7.82
CA ALA A 76 -0.23 -4.35 6.44
C ALA A 76 0.16 -2.88 6.19
N VAL A 77 -0.54 -1.94 6.86
CA VAL A 77 -0.22 -0.51 6.77
C VAL A 77 1.08 -0.20 7.50
N TRP A 78 1.36 -0.85 8.63
CA TRP A 78 2.63 -0.71 9.34
C TRP A 78 3.79 -1.19 8.47
N LEU A 79 3.62 -2.35 7.83
CA LEU A 79 4.61 -2.92 6.92
C LEU A 79 4.87 -1.99 5.74
N HIS A 80 3.81 -1.48 5.09
CA HIS A 80 3.95 -0.52 4.01
C HIS A 80 4.77 0.72 4.43
N ILE A 81 4.42 1.34 5.57
CA ILE A 81 5.14 2.53 6.08
C ILE A 81 6.61 2.21 6.34
N ALA A 82 6.90 1.06 6.94
CA ALA A 82 8.27 0.66 7.26
C ALA A 82 9.10 0.40 5.99
N LEU A 83 8.54 -0.28 4.99
CA LEU A 83 9.21 -0.55 3.73
C LEU A 83 9.40 0.71 2.88
N GLU A 84 8.42 1.61 2.83
CA GLU A 84 8.56 2.88 2.13
C GLU A 84 9.62 3.77 2.79
N LYS A 85 9.68 3.80 4.12
CA LYS A 85 10.73 4.51 4.85
C LYS A 85 12.12 3.96 4.54
N GLU A 86 12.25 2.64 4.46
CA GLU A 86 13.52 1.96 4.25
C GLU A 86 14.02 2.06 2.80
N PHE A 87 13.16 1.74 1.83
CA PHE A 87 13.56 1.53 0.44
C PHE A 87 13.14 2.66 -0.50
N LYS A 88 12.32 3.60 0.00
CA LYS A 88 11.75 4.75 -0.72
C LYS A 88 10.84 4.34 -1.89
N SER A 89 9.75 5.07 -2.09
CA SER A 89 8.86 4.84 -3.22
C SER A 89 9.57 4.98 -4.57
N TYR A 90 9.31 4.06 -5.50
CA TYR A 90 9.82 4.13 -6.88
C TYR A 90 9.50 5.46 -7.57
N TRP A 91 8.31 6.00 -7.31
CA TRP A 91 7.87 7.29 -7.88
C TRP A 91 8.66 8.49 -7.34
N GLU A 92 9.40 8.29 -6.25
CA GLU A 92 10.30 9.28 -5.66
C GLU A 92 11.78 8.91 -5.85
N GLY A 93 12.08 7.95 -6.75
CA GLY A 93 13.43 7.49 -7.06
C GLY A 93 13.98 6.44 -6.09
N GLY A 94 13.12 5.76 -5.35
CA GLY A 94 13.47 4.57 -4.56
C GLY A 94 13.24 3.26 -5.31
N ASP A 95 13.20 2.16 -4.56
CA ASP A 95 13.05 0.81 -5.13
C ASP A 95 11.69 0.15 -4.82
N PHE A 96 10.91 0.75 -3.91
CA PHE A 96 9.69 0.16 -3.38
C PHE A 96 8.47 0.43 -4.26
N VAL A 97 7.74 -0.62 -4.61
CA VAL A 97 6.47 -0.57 -5.33
C VAL A 97 5.42 -1.43 -4.66
N CYS A 98 4.16 -0.98 -4.69
CA CYS A 98 3.01 -1.75 -4.24
C CYS A 98 2.26 -2.38 -5.42
N GLU A 99 1.58 -3.49 -5.14
CA GLU A 99 0.60 -4.11 -6.06
C GLU A 99 1.21 -4.44 -7.44
N MET A 100 2.35 -5.12 -7.43
CA MET A 100 3.14 -5.42 -8.62
C MET A 100 2.58 -6.61 -9.41
N MET A 101 2.55 -6.50 -10.74
CA MET A 101 2.28 -7.58 -11.68
C MET A 101 3.54 -7.89 -12.47
N LEU A 102 3.86 -9.18 -12.60
CA LEU A 102 4.96 -9.64 -13.43
C LEU A 102 4.53 -9.75 -14.90
N PRO A 103 5.43 -9.47 -15.86
CA PRO A 103 5.14 -9.62 -17.28
C PRO A 103 4.90 -11.09 -17.61
N ASN A 104 4.12 -11.36 -18.66
CA ASN A 104 3.85 -12.70 -19.18
C ASN A 104 3.24 -13.70 -18.18
N SER A 105 2.71 -13.20 -17.06
CA SER A 105 2.02 -14.05 -16.09
C SER A 105 0.75 -14.65 -16.71
N PRO A 106 0.50 -15.96 -16.55
CA PRO A 106 -0.68 -16.63 -17.13
C PRO A 106 -1.99 -16.17 -16.49
N LYS A 107 -1.91 -15.50 -15.34
CA LYS A 107 -3.03 -14.93 -14.60
C LYS A 107 -2.66 -13.53 -14.11
N ASN A 108 -3.66 -12.72 -13.78
CA ASN A 108 -3.46 -11.38 -13.21
C ASN A 108 -3.10 -11.44 -11.72
N TRP A 109 -2.02 -12.15 -11.39
CA TRP A 109 -1.48 -12.18 -10.04
C TRP A 109 -0.83 -10.84 -9.70
N ARG A 110 -1.12 -10.37 -8.49
CA ARG A 110 -0.57 -9.15 -7.92
C ARG A 110 0.17 -9.50 -6.65
N TYR A 111 1.33 -8.90 -6.45
CA TYR A 111 2.13 -9.02 -5.24
C TYR A 111 2.00 -7.75 -4.41
N ASP A 112 1.80 -7.88 -3.10
CA ASP A 112 1.48 -6.74 -2.23
C ASP A 112 2.56 -5.66 -2.32
N PHE A 113 3.83 -6.09 -2.25
CA PHE A 113 4.98 -5.20 -2.43
C PHE A 113 6.10 -5.82 -3.27
N CYS A 114 6.99 -4.96 -3.76
CA CYS A 114 8.10 -5.30 -4.62
C CYS A 114 9.30 -4.37 -4.37
N LEU A 115 10.50 -4.94 -4.31
CA LEU A 115 11.78 -4.24 -4.42
C LEU A 115 12.38 -4.58 -5.78
N ILE A 116 12.21 -3.65 -6.72
CA ILE A 116 12.37 -3.90 -8.14
C ILE A 116 13.80 -4.31 -8.48
N SER A 117 14.78 -3.53 -8.02
CA SER A 117 16.18 -3.72 -8.36
C SER A 117 16.70 -5.07 -7.89
N SER A 118 16.25 -5.58 -6.74
CA SER A 118 16.65 -6.91 -6.23
C SER A 118 15.78 -8.08 -6.71
N ARG A 119 14.73 -7.78 -7.49
CA ARG A 119 13.68 -8.73 -7.88
C ARG A 119 13.11 -9.52 -6.69
N ILE A 120 12.76 -8.80 -5.63
CA ILE A 120 12.09 -9.35 -4.43
C ILE A 120 10.62 -8.96 -4.45
N LEU A 121 9.74 -9.94 -4.27
CA LEU A 121 8.31 -9.77 -4.09
C LEU A 121 7.97 -10.09 -2.64
N ILE A 122 7.08 -9.30 -2.06
CA ILE A 122 6.65 -9.47 -0.67
C ILE A 122 5.15 -9.67 -0.63
N GLU A 123 4.71 -10.72 0.08
CA GLU A 123 3.30 -11.01 0.35
C GLU A 123 3.00 -10.92 1.84
N PHE A 124 1.88 -10.31 2.19
CA PHE A 124 1.35 -10.24 3.53
C PHE A 124 0.14 -11.18 3.66
N ASP A 125 0.39 -12.39 4.17
CA ASP A 125 -0.62 -13.43 4.28
C ASP A 125 -1.47 -13.24 5.55
N GLY A 126 -2.77 -12.97 5.33
CA GLY A 126 -3.79 -13.08 6.36
C GLY A 126 -4.29 -14.52 6.48
N TYR A 127 -4.20 -15.11 7.69
CA TYR A 127 -4.62 -16.50 7.98
C TYR A 127 -6.06 -16.85 7.56
N GLY A 128 -6.95 -15.86 7.43
CA GLY A 128 -8.36 -16.08 7.10
C GLY A 128 -8.68 -16.39 5.62
N PHE A 129 -7.80 -16.04 4.67
CA PHE A 129 -8.21 -15.86 3.26
C PHE A 129 -7.92 -17.03 2.30
N HIS A 130 -7.22 -18.10 2.71
CA HIS A 130 -6.75 -19.16 1.78
C HIS A 130 -7.21 -20.58 2.16
N ARG A 131 -8.48 -20.76 2.53
CA ARG A 131 -8.98 -22.07 3.02
C ARG A 131 -9.46 -23.05 1.94
N THR A 132 -9.43 -22.67 0.66
CA THR A 132 -9.86 -23.57 -0.44
C THR A 132 -8.68 -24.21 -1.14
N LYS A 133 -8.82 -25.47 -1.55
CA LYS A 133 -7.81 -26.19 -2.36
C LYS A 133 -7.44 -25.41 -3.62
N LYS A 134 -8.41 -24.74 -4.26
CA LYS A 134 -8.19 -23.92 -5.46
C LYS A 134 -7.32 -22.70 -5.18
N ALA A 135 -7.56 -21.99 -4.07
CA ALA A 135 -6.73 -20.86 -3.66
C ALA A 135 -5.29 -21.32 -3.38
N PHE A 136 -5.13 -22.39 -2.60
CA PHE A 136 -3.83 -22.97 -2.30
C PHE A 136 -3.03 -23.32 -3.58
N LEU A 137 -3.64 -24.05 -4.52
CA LEU A 137 -2.98 -24.40 -5.79
C LEU A 137 -2.63 -23.16 -6.60
N ASN A 138 -3.52 -22.17 -6.66
CA ASN A 138 -3.25 -20.92 -7.37
C ASN A 138 -2.09 -20.13 -6.75
N ASP A 139 -1.95 -20.14 -5.43
CA ASP A 139 -0.84 -19.47 -4.74
C ASP A 139 0.50 -20.20 -4.97
N ARG A 140 0.46 -21.54 -5.06
CA ARG A 140 1.63 -22.35 -5.47
C ARG A 140 2.02 -22.05 -6.92
N ASP A 141 1.06 -21.95 -7.83
CA ASP A 141 1.31 -21.59 -9.24
C ASP A 141 1.91 -20.18 -9.35
N LYS A 142 1.36 -19.22 -8.60
CA LYS A 142 1.82 -17.83 -8.53
C LYS A 142 3.29 -17.77 -8.11
N GLU A 143 3.62 -18.44 -7.01
CA GLU A 143 4.99 -18.49 -6.49
C GLU A 143 5.96 -19.17 -7.44
N ARG A 144 5.55 -20.33 -7.99
CA ARG A 144 6.36 -21.05 -8.96
C ARG A 144 6.68 -20.14 -10.14
N PHE A 145 5.70 -19.42 -10.67
CA PHE A 145 5.89 -18.49 -11.77
C PHE A 145 6.90 -17.39 -11.43
N ALA A 146 6.77 -16.73 -10.27
CA ALA A 146 7.75 -15.73 -9.84
C ALA A 146 9.18 -16.31 -9.77
N GLN A 147 9.33 -17.45 -9.11
CA GLN A 147 10.63 -18.09 -8.91
C GLN A 147 11.28 -18.52 -10.22
N THR A 148 10.53 -19.12 -11.13
CA THR A 148 11.07 -19.52 -12.45
C THR A 148 11.39 -18.33 -13.35
N ASN A 149 10.90 -17.12 -13.03
CA ASN A 149 11.24 -15.88 -13.71
C ASN A 149 12.30 -15.06 -12.94
N GLY A 150 13.02 -15.70 -12.01
CA GLY A 150 14.16 -15.10 -11.32
C GLY A 150 13.80 -14.19 -10.15
N TRP A 151 12.55 -14.22 -9.67
CA TRP A 151 12.12 -13.45 -8.50
C TRP A 151 12.16 -14.29 -7.22
N VAL A 152 12.44 -13.65 -6.09
CA VAL A 152 12.24 -14.26 -4.77
C VAL A 152 10.91 -13.77 -4.21
N VAL A 153 10.09 -14.68 -3.68
CA VAL A 153 8.84 -14.34 -2.98
C VAL A 153 9.07 -14.53 -1.48
N PHE A 154 9.03 -13.43 -0.74
CA PHE A 154 9.18 -13.43 0.72
C PHE A 154 7.83 -13.16 1.37
N ARG A 155 7.36 -14.09 2.21
CA ARG A 155 6.01 -14.02 2.78
C ARG A 155 6.06 -13.75 4.27
N PHE A 156 5.18 -12.87 4.73
CA PHE A 156 5.01 -12.56 6.14
C PHE A 156 3.59 -12.81 6.58
N THR A 157 3.46 -13.26 7.82
CA THR A 157 2.15 -13.39 8.46
C THR A 157 1.80 -12.12 9.23
N ASN A 158 0.52 -11.96 9.53
CA ASN A 158 0.04 -10.90 10.43
C ASN A 158 0.80 -10.87 11.76
N THR A 159 1.06 -12.04 12.33
CA THR A 159 1.76 -12.20 13.61
C THR A 159 3.19 -11.68 13.55
N MET A 160 3.94 -12.05 12.51
CA MET A 160 5.33 -11.59 12.33
C MET A 160 5.45 -10.07 12.33
N VAL A 161 4.55 -9.38 11.61
CA VAL A 161 4.55 -7.91 11.55
C VAL A 161 4.20 -7.28 12.90
N ARG A 162 3.29 -7.91 13.67
CA ARG A 162 2.89 -7.41 14.99
C ARG A 162 3.97 -7.59 16.05
N GLU A 163 4.72 -8.68 15.97
CA GLU A 163 5.71 -9.04 16.99
C GLU A 163 7.01 -8.26 16.81
N ASN A 164 7.55 -8.19 15.59
CA ASN A 164 8.85 -7.53 15.37
C ASN A 164 9.05 -7.07 13.92
N ILE A 165 8.38 -5.98 13.55
CA ILE A 165 8.50 -5.39 12.21
C ILE A 165 9.93 -4.95 11.86
N GLU A 166 10.70 -4.47 12.83
CA GLU A 166 12.08 -3.99 12.60
C GLU A 166 13.01 -5.14 12.18
N SER A 167 12.86 -6.31 12.82
CA SER A 167 13.58 -7.52 12.40
C SER A 167 13.20 -7.93 10.97
N LEU A 168 11.92 -7.85 10.60
CA LEU A 168 11.50 -8.19 9.24
C LEU A 168 12.10 -7.24 8.20
N VAL A 169 12.12 -5.94 8.49
CA VAL A 169 12.75 -4.94 7.62
C VAL A 169 14.26 -5.24 7.48
N CYS A 170 14.92 -5.65 8.57
CA CYS A 170 16.31 -6.06 8.56
C CYS A 170 16.55 -7.31 7.67
N ASP A 171 15.68 -8.32 7.76
CA ASP A 171 15.75 -9.52 6.92
C ASP A 171 15.56 -9.17 5.44
N ILE A 172 14.62 -8.29 5.12
CA ILE A 172 14.37 -7.83 3.75
C ILE A 172 15.56 -7.04 3.23
N ARG A 173 16.15 -6.14 4.03
CA ARG A 173 17.36 -5.39 3.66
C ARG A 173 18.51 -6.34 3.35
N THR A 174 18.73 -7.33 4.23
CA THR A 174 19.77 -8.35 4.04
C THR A 174 19.55 -9.12 2.74
N LEU A 175 18.31 -9.55 2.47
CA LEU A 175 17.98 -10.24 1.22
C LEU A 175 18.17 -9.32 -0.01
N HIS A 176 17.77 -8.05 0.10
CA HIS A 176 17.93 -7.04 -0.94
C HIS A 176 19.41 -6.85 -1.32
N GLU A 177 20.29 -6.76 -0.32
CA GLU A 177 21.75 -6.66 -0.51
C GLU A 177 22.34 -7.93 -1.14
N LEU A 178 21.95 -9.12 -0.65
CA LEU A 178 22.44 -10.40 -1.17
C LEU A 178 22.07 -10.64 -2.63
N ARG A 179 20.90 -10.14 -3.04
CA ARG A 179 20.39 -10.27 -4.41
C ARG A 179 21.09 -9.31 -5.38
N GLY A 180 21.59 -8.18 -4.88
CA GLY A 180 22.19 -7.14 -5.71
C GLY A 180 21.17 -6.45 -6.61
N ARG A 181 21.66 -5.66 -7.56
CA ARG A 181 20.82 -4.92 -8.50
C ARG A 181 20.71 -5.65 -9.83
N HIS A 182 19.50 -5.71 -10.35
CA HIS A 182 19.13 -6.15 -11.67
C HIS A 182 18.70 -4.95 -12.49
N GLU A 183 19.12 -4.93 -13.75
CA GLU A 183 18.61 -3.98 -14.73
C GLU A 183 17.14 -4.29 -15.04
N PHE A 184 16.38 -3.22 -15.30
CA PHE A 184 14.99 -3.25 -15.74
C PHE A 184 14.71 -1.97 -16.53
N SER A 185 13.67 -1.98 -17.36
CA SER A 185 13.32 -0.81 -18.17
C SER A 185 12.61 0.25 -17.32
N HIS A 186 11.40 -0.07 -16.85
CA HIS A 186 10.62 0.82 -16.00
C HIS A 186 9.42 0.07 -15.38
N ILE A 187 8.69 0.77 -14.51
CA ILE A 187 7.40 0.31 -13.99
C ILE A 187 6.26 1.15 -14.57
N GLU A 188 5.24 0.48 -15.09
CA GLU A 188 4.01 1.10 -15.60
C GLU A 188 2.90 1.08 -14.54
N ARG A 189 2.08 2.13 -14.51
CA ARG A 189 0.81 2.10 -13.74
C ARG A 189 -0.28 1.46 -14.57
N VAL A 190 -0.97 0.48 -13.99
CA VAL A 190 -2.14 -0.18 -14.58
C VAL A 190 -3.39 0.21 -13.78
N GLY A 191 -4.24 1.02 -14.40
CA GLY A 191 -5.42 1.56 -13.74
C GLY A 191 -5.06 2.54 -12.62
N LYS A 192 -5.73 2.43 -11.47
CA LYS A 192 -5.55 3.37 -10.35
C LYS A 192 -4.57 2.87 -9.29
N THR A 193 -4.37 1.56 -9.20
CA THR A 193 -3.82 0.92 -7.99
C THR A 193 -2.71 -0.08 -8.27
N PHE A 194 -2.56 -0.55 -9.50
CA PHE A 194 -1.64 -1.66 -9.80
C PHE A 194 -0.43 -1.15 -10.57
N CYS A 195 0.66 -1.91 -10.48
CA CYS A 195 1.89 -1.65 -11.20
C CYS A 195 2.23 -2.87 -12.07
N ARG A 196 2.86 -2.65 -13.23
CA ARG A 196 3.39 -3.71 -14.08
C ARG A 196 4.89 -3.51 -14.25
N PHE A 197 5.63 -4.60 -14.05
CA PHE A 197 7.05 -4.65 -14.33
C PHE A 197 7.31 -4.78 -15.83
N VAL A 198 8.19 -3.93 -16.36
CA VAL A 198 8.69 -4.00 -17.74
C VAL A 198 10.18 -4.29 -17.68
N ASP A 199 10.57 -5.46 -18.18
CA ASP A 199 11.97 -5.88 -18.22
C ASP A 199 12.73 -5.15 -19.35
N VAL A 200 14.06 -5.23 -19.33
CA VAL A 200 14.87 -4.88 -20.50
C VAL A 200 14.54 -5.87 -21.63
N GLU A 201 14.30 -5.36 -22.84
CA GLU A 201 14.03 -6.19 -24.04
C GLU A 201 15.22 -7.10 -24.40
#